data_AF-A0A0M9VWI8-F1
#
_entry.id   AF-A0A0M9VWI8-F1
#
_cell.length_a   1.000
_cell.length_b   1.000
_cell.length_c   1.000
_cell.angle_alpha   90.00
_cell.angle_beta   90.00
_cell.angle_gamma   90.00
#
_symmetry.space_group_name_H-M   'P 1'
#
loop_
_entity.id
_entity.type
_entity.pdbx_description
1 polymer ?
#
loop_
_entity_poly.entity_id
_entity_poly.type
_entity_poly.pdbx_seq_one_letter_code
_entity_poly.pdbx_strand_id
1 'polypeptide(L)'
;MRITTLLSALCAATLASASPRTAQLYIQPLSPPSSSSSSSSSSSPPPPPTPFAEIAYDASSPAAASVIAYEHPQTPPSPAGALRIGLYDPASARWLSGTSVAGAANFGKGFAPHVVLTVDAAGEVLGAACRGVRIDAGATRDFGPRAVVVVQGSAGVPELGRPVVVAPGGRKAAEEPEKTFLQKYWWMIAIAVLMAMSGGGPEK
;
A
#
# COMPACT_ATOMS: atom_id res chain seq x y z
N MET A 1 53.09 33.57 -22.73
CA MET A 1 51.78 34.25 -22.50
C MET A 1 50.75 33.50 -23.33
N ARG A 2 49.69 32.83 -22.87
CA ARG A 2 48.93 32.67 -21.61
C ARG A 2 48.26 31.28 -21.72
N ILE A 3 48.52 30.32 -20.81
CA ILE A 3 47.66 29.90 -19.68
C ILE A 3 46.26 29.40 -20.11
N THR A 4 46.17 28.08 -20.27
CA THR A 4 45.13 27.13 -19.78
C THR A 4 43.68 27.59 -19.57
N THR A 5 42.75 26.85 -20.19
CA THR A 5 41.39 26.64 -19.66
C THR A 5 41.06 25.15 -19.69
N LEU A 6 41.28 24.51 -18.54
CA LEU A 6 40.74 23.19 -18.18
C LEU A 6 39.25 23.34 -17.86
N LEU A 7 38.37 22.75 -18.66
CA LEU A 7 36.98 22.50 -18.24
C LEU A 7 36.95 21.19 -17.45
N SER A 8 36.96 21.31 -16.13
CA SER A 8 36.67 20.21 -15.22
C SER A 8 35.16 19.93 -15.21
N ALA A 9 34.74 18.84 -15.86
CA ALA A 9 33.39 18.30 -15.73
C ALA A 9 33.27 17.62 -14.35
N LEU A 10 32.58 18.29 -13.43
CA LEU A 10 32.27 17.78 -12.09
C LEU A 10 31.13 16.76 -12.21
N CYS A 11 31.46 15.47 -12.36
CA CYS A 11 30.50 14.39 -12.19
C CYS A 11 30.13 14.29 -10.71
N ALA A 12 29.01 14.88 -10.30
CA ALA A 12 28.38 14.59 -9.02
C ALA A 12 27.83 13.15 -9.05
N ALA A 13 28.65 12.18 -8.64
CA ALA A 13 28.18 10.84 -8.36
C ALA A 13 27.28 10.90 -7.11
N THR A 14 25.97 10.90 -7.30
CA THR A 14 25.03 10.64 -6.20
C THR A 14 25.28 9.21 -5.74
N LEU A 15 26.02 9.04 -4.63
CA LEU A 15 26.13 7.74 -3.97
C LEU A 15 24.72 7.38 -3.49
N ALA A 16 24.06 6.49 -4.22
CA ALA A 16 22.88 5.80 -3.70
C ALA A 16 23.34 5.03 -2.46
N SER A 17 22.90 5.48 -1.28
CA SER A 17 23.21 4.82 -0.01
C SER A 17 22.41 3.52 0.05
N ALA A 18 22.99 2.44 -0.48
CA ALA A 18 22.43 1.11 -0.35
C ALA A 18 22.53 0.64 1.11
N SER A 19 21.43 0.18 1.68
CA SER A 19 21.37 -0.37 3.04
C SER A 19 20.83 -1.80 2.94
N PRO A 20 21.69 -2.77 2.54
CA PRO A 20 21.28 -4.15 2.39
C PRO A 20 20.87 -4.72 3.74
N ARG A 21 19.68 -5.32 3.79
CA ARG A 21 19.09 -5.91 4.98
C ARG A 21 18.59 -7.32 4.66
N THR A 22 18.44 -8.10 5.71
CA THR A 22 17.91 -9.45 5.63
C THR A 22 16.78 -9.64 6.63
N ALA A 23 15.69 -10.28 6.20
CA ALA A 23 14.56 -10.63 7.06
C ALA A 23 14.36 -12.14 7.10
N GLN A 24 14.47 -12.73 8.29
CA GLN A 24 14.15 -14.13 8.52
C GLN A 24 12.69 -14.28 8.94
N LEU A 25 11.94 -15.06 8.17
CA LEU A 25 10.51 -15.25 8.33
C LEU A 25 10.20 -16.63 8.90
N TYR A 26 9.21 -16.63 9.79
CA TYR A 26 8.72 -17.82 10.46
C TYR A 26 7.28 -18.11 10.05
N ILE A 27 6.95 -19.40 10.06
CA ILE A 27 5.62 -19.90 9.80
C ILE A 27 5.17 -20.77 10.97
N GLN A 28 3.89 -20.67 11.32
CA GLN A 28 3.30 -21.45 12.41
C GLN A 28 1.92 -21.96 11.99
N PRO A 29 1.70 -23.29 11.95
CA PRO A 29 0.38 -23.86 11.79
C PRO A 29 -0.58 -23.39 12.89
N LEU A 30 -1.77 -22.95 12.49
CA LEU A 30 -2.88 -22.63 13.37
C LEU A 30 -3.85 -23.81 13.35
N SER A 31 -4.26 -24.27 14.53
CA SER A 31 -5.30 -25.29 14.64
C SER A 31 -6.60 -24.76 14.01
N PRO A 32 -7.31 -25.56 13.20
CA PRO A 32 -8.57 -25.12 12.62
C PRO A 32 -9.57 -24.79 13.73
N PRO A 33 -10.40 -23.75 13.59
CA PRO A 33 -11.53 -23.56 14.49
C PRO A 33 -12.41 -24.81 14.37
N SER A 34 -12.61 -25.53 15.47
CA SER A 34 -13.48 -26.72 15.50
C SER A 34 -14.89 -26.32 15.08
N SER A 35 -15.24 -26.57 13.83
CA SER A 35 -16.56 -26.31 13.27
C SER A 35 -17.52 -27.43 13.67
N SER A 36 -17.81 -27.54 14.95
CA SER A 36 -18.99 -28.23 15.46
C SER A 36 -19.20 -27.88 16.93
N SER A 37 -20.42 -27.44 17.21
CA SER A 37 -21.02 -27.37 18.54
C SER A 37 -21.02 -28.75 19.19
N SER A 38 -19.91 -29.13 19.81
CA SER A 38 -19.83 -30.26 20.73
C SER A 38 -18.63 -30.06 21.65
N SER A 39 -18.95 -29.70 22.89
CA SER A 39 -18.11 -29.64 24.07
C SER A 39 -17.12 -30.82 24.16
N SER A 40 -15.85 -30.57 23.86
CA SER A 40 -14.68 -31.21 24.47
C SER A 40 -13.42 -30.47 24.01
N SER A 41 -13.11 -29.39 24.71
CA SER A 41 -11.93 -28.56 24.50
C SER A 41 -10.66 -29.32 24.88
N SER A 42 -10.14 -30.10 23.94
CA SER A 42 -8.74 -30.55 23.92
C SER A 42 -8.01 -29.73 22.85
N SER A 43 -7.83 -28.44 23.10
CA SER A 43 -6.99 -27.60 22.24
C SER A 43 -5.54 -27.90 22.57
N SER A 44 -4.91 -28.79 21.81
CA SER A 44 -3.45 -28.92 21.86
C SER A 44 -2.83 -27.57 21.51
N PRO A 45 -1.78 -27.12 22.22
CA PRO A 45 -1.11 -25.87 21.91
C PRO A 45 -0.61 -25.91 20.45
N PRO A 46 -0.67 -24.78 19.72
CA PRO A 46 -0.15 -24.76 18.36
C PRO A 46 1.35 -25.10 18.37
N PRO A 47 1.85 -25.80 17.34
CA PRO A 47 3.27 -26.13 17.22
C PRO A 47 4.13 -24.85 17.25
N PRO A 48 5.41 -24.93 17.66
CA PRO A 48 6.28 -23.75 17.68
C PRO A 48 6.49 -23.18 16.27
N PRO A 49 6.70 -21.86 16.11
CA PRO A 49 7.04 -21.27 14.82
C PRO A 49 8.36 -21.83 14.28
N THR A 50 8.39 -22.17 12.99
CA THR A 50 9.58 -22.67 12.30
C THR A 50 10.05 -21.66 11.24
N PRO A 51 11.35 -21.47 11.04
CA PRO A 51 11.85 -20.64 9.95
C PRO A 51 11.41 -21.25 8.60
N PHE A 52 11.08 -20.42 7.61
CA PHE A 52 10.69 -20.92 6.28
C PHE A 52 11.23 -20.10 5.11
N ALA A 53 11.59 -18.84 5.31
CA ALA A 53 12.16 -18.01 4.26
C ALA A 53 13.11 -16.96 4.82
N GLU A 54 14.13 -16.62 4.06
CA GLU A 54 15.04 -15.53 4.33
C GLU A 54 15.12 -14.64 3.10
N ILE A 55 14.87 -13.34 3.28
CA ILE A 55 14.75 -12.36 2.19
C ILE A 55 15.86 -11.34 2.30
N ALA A 56 16.68 -11.20 1.25
CA ALA A 56 17.55 -10.06 1.04
C ALA A 56 16.74 -8.93 0.43
N TYR A 57 16.87 -7.72 0.98
CA TYR A 57 16.23 -6.54 0.43
C TYR A 57 17.01 -5.26 0.74
N ASP A 58 16.66 -4.21 0.00
CA ASP A 58 17.06 -2.84 0.28
C ASP A 58 15.82 -1.96 0.12
N ALA A 59 15.49 -1.15 1.13
CA ALA A 59 14.33 -0.26 1.09
C ALA A 59 14.46 0.83 0.01
N SER A 60 15.69 1.20 -0.37
CA SER A 60 15.95 2.13 -1.47
C SER A 60 15.81 1.49 -2.86
N SER A 61 15.89 0.16 -2.93
CA SER A 61 15.78 -0.63 -4.16
C SER A 61 14.89 -1.87 -3.96
N PRO A 62 13.57 -1.68 -3.70
CA PRO A 62 12.67 -2.79 -3.36
C PRO A 62 12.52 -3.81 -4.49
N ALA A 63 12.76 -3.41 -5.74
CA ALA A 63 12.73 -4.30 -6.90
C ALA A 63 13.89 -5.30 -6.95
N ALA A 64 14.97 -5.06 -6.20
CA ALA A 64 16.13 -5.96 -6.11
C ALA A 64 15.96 -7.07 -5.05
N ALA A 65 14.81 -7.11 -4.36
CA ALA A 65 14.56 -8.10 -3.32
C ALA A 65 14.58 -9.54 -3.86
N SER A 66 15.14 -10.45 -3.08
CA SER A 66 15.28 -11.86 -3.47
C SER A 66 15.22 -12.79 -2.26
N VAL A 67 14.84 -14.04 -2.52
CA VAL A 67 14.81 -15.10 -1.50
C VAL A 67 16.18 -15.76 -1.46
N ILE A 68 16.86 -15.68 -0.30
CA ILE A 68 18.19 -16.25 -0.07
C ILE A 68 18.06 -17.72 0.36
N ALA A 69 17.16 -17.97 1.30
CA ALA A 69 16.88 -19.30 1.82
C ALA A 69 15.36 -19.53 1.82
N TYR A 70 14.97 -20.76 1.49
CA TYR A 70 13.58 -21.17 1.52
C TYR A 70 13.49 -22.61 1.98
N GLU A 71 12.67 -22.83 2.99
CA GLU A 71 12.30 -24.15 3.47
C GLU A 71 10.80 -24.33 3.29
N HIS A 72 10.43 -25.40 2.58
CA HIS A 72 9.04 -25.67 2.30
C HIS A 72 8.30 -26.06 3.59
N PRO A 73 7.18 -25.41 3.95
CA PRO A 73 6.44 -25.77 5.15
C PRO A 73 5.98 -27.23 5.10
N GLN A 74 6.36 -28.01 6.11
CA GLN A 74 5.84 -29.38 6.28
C GLN A 74 4.44 -29.33 6.88
N THR A 75 3.49 -28.77 6.14
CA THR A 75 2.12 -28.64 6.60
C THR A 75 1.36 -29.96 6.44
N PRO A 76 0.46 -30.33 7.36
CA PRO A 76 -0.44 -31.45 7.14
C PRO A 76 -1.30 -31.17 5.90
N PRO A 77 -1.67 -32.20 5.12
CA PRO A 77 -2.24 -32.08 3.77
C PRO A 77 -3.67 -31.51 3.71
N SER A 78 -4.15 -30.85 4.78
CA SER A 78 -5.49 -30.28 4.81
C SER A 78 -5.51 -28.93 4.09
N PRO A 79 -6.27 -28.79 2.99
CA PRO A 79 -6.39 -27.52 2.26
C PRO A 79 -7.06 -26.40 3.09
N ALA A 80 -7.72 -26.76 4.20
CA ALA A 80 -8.34 -25.83 5.15
C ALA A 80 -7.39 -25.32 6.25
N GLY A 81 -6.12 -25.75 6.25
CA GLY A 81 -5.14 -25.32 7.25
C GLY A 81 -4.81 -23.83 7.13
N ALA A 82 -4.79 -23.12 8.26
CA ALA A 82 -4.33 -21.74 8.34
C ALA A 82 -2.92 -21.68 8.91
N LEU A 83 -2.07 -20.83 8.36
CA LEU A 83 -0.67 -20.67 8.74
C LEU A 83 -0.43 -19.20 9.09
N ARG A 84 0.07 -18.94 10.30
CA ARG A 84 0.55 -17.60 10.67
C ARG A 84 1.94 -17.40 10.10
N ILE A 85 2.19 -16.22 9.53
CA ILE A 85 3.46 -15.83 8.90
C ILE A 85 3.89 -14.47 9.45
N GLY A 86 5.19 -14.31 9.74
CA GLY A 86 5.75 -13.04 10.23
C GLY A 86 7.19 -13.18 10.73
N LEU A 87 7.68 -12.13 11.39
CA LEU A 87 8.97 -12.17 12.10
C LEU A 87 8.75 -12.66 13.52
N TYR A 88 9.56 -13.62 13.94
CA TYR A 88 9.49 -14.22 15.25
C TYR A 88 10.87 -14.21 15.89
N ASP A 89 10.94 -13.81 17.16
CA ASP A 89 12.14 -13.92 17.97
C ASP A 89 12.05 -15.19 18.85
N PRO A 90 12.87 -16.22 18.57
CA PRO A 90 12.89 -17.44 19.36
C PRO A 90 13.42 -17.22 20.79
N ALA A 91 14.19 -16.16 21.05
CA ALA A 91 14.74 -15.90 22.37
C ALA A 91 13.67 -15.34 23.33
N SER A 92 12.87 -14.37 22.87
CA SER A 92 11.77 -13.82 23.66
C SER A 92 10.45 -14.58 23.50
N ALA A 93 10.39 -15.50 22.54
CA ALA A 93 9.21 -16.26 22.13
C ALA A 93 8.04 -15.38 21.63
N ARG A 94 8.34 -14.29 20.90
CA ARG A 94 7.35 -13.28 20.48
C ARG A 94 7.41 -13.00 19.00
N TRP A 95 6.26 -12.67 18.42
CA TRP A 95 6.18 -12.08 17.09
C TRP A 95 6.61 -10.62 17.17
N LEU A 96 7.58 -10.23 16.33
CA LEU A 96 8.20 -8.89 16.37
C LEU A 96 7.43 -7.87 15.54
N SER A 97 6.73 -8.31 14.51
CA SER A 97 6.05 -7.45 13.52
C SER A 97 4.60 -7.86 13.33
N GLY A 98 3.87 -7.11 12.49
CA GLY A 98 2.57 -7.52 11.99
C GLY A 98 2.65 -8.91 11.34
N THR A 99 1.76 -9.80 11.75
CA THR A 99 1.65 -11.16 11.18
C THR A 99 0.46 -11.25 10.25
N SER A 100 0.56 -12.07 9.22
CA SER A 100 -0.57 -12.43 8.37
C SER A 100 -0.95 -13.90 8.54
N VAL A 101 -2.13 -14.26 8.03
CA VAL A 101 -2.59 -15.65 7.96
C VAL A 101 -2.73 -16.04 6.50
N ALA A 102 -2.08 -17.14 6.12
CA ALA A 102 -2.14 -17.72 4.79
C ALA A 102 -2.74 -19.13 4.87
N GLY A 103 -3.56 -19.51 3.88
CA GLY A 103 -4.00 -20.90 3.76
C GLY A 103 -2.85 -21.82 3.37
N ALA A 104 -2.84 -23.05 3.86
CA ALA A 104 -1.84 -24.07 3.51
C ALA A 104 -1.84 -24.40 2.01
N ALA A 105 -2.98 -24.22 1.33
CA ALA A 105 -3.09 -24.34 -0.12
C ALA A 105 -2.13 -23.43 -0.90
N ASN A 106 -1.66 -22.31 -0.31
CA ASN A 106 -0.66 -21.43 -0.94
C ASN A 106 0.70 -22.11 -1.16
N PHE A 107 0.98 -23.18 -0.43
CA PHE A 107 2.18 -24.00 -0.52
C PHE A 107 1.90 -25.35 -1.19
N GLY A 108 0.72 -25.54 -1.77
CA GLY A 108 0.36 -26.78 -2.46
C GLY A 108 1.13 -26.98 -3.77
N LYS A 109 1.11 -28.22 -4.28
CA LYS A 109 1.65 -28.53 -5.60
C LYS A 109 0.98 -27.67 -6.68
N GLY A 110 1.77 -27.18 -7.63
CA GLY A 110 1.27 -26.30 -8.69
C GLY A 110 1.11 -24.84 -8.27
N PHE A 111 1.62 -24.45 -7.10
CA PHE A 111 1.72 -23.06 -6.67
C PHE A 111 3.18 -22.71 -6.32
N ALA A 112 3.62 -21.52 -6.72
CA ALA A 112 4.88 -20.91 -6.31
C ALA A 112 4.59 -19.88 -5.20
N PRO A 113 5.23 -19.98 -4.03
CA PRO A 113 5.00 -19.02 -2.94
C PRO A 113 5.64 -17.68 -3.27
N HIS A 114 4.83 -16.62 -3.27
CA HIS A 114 5.26 -15.23 -3.35
C HIS A 114 5.15 -14.61 -1.96
N VAL A 115 6.29 -14.29 -1.37
CA VAL A 115 6.39 -13.63 -0.09
C VAL A 115 6.38 -12.12 -0.29
N VAL A 116 5.50 -11.44 0.41
CA VAL A 116 5.38 -9.98 0.42
C VAL A 116 5.90 -9.48 1.75
N LEU A 117 6.96 -8.69 1.73
CA LEU A 117 7.55 -8.05 2.90
C LEU A 117 7.17 -6.58 2.88
N THR A 118 6.46 -6.12 3.92
CA THR A 118 6.14 -4.70 4.08
C THR A 118 7.13 -4.07 5.02
N VAL A 119 7.78 -3.01 4.59
CA VAL A 119 8.79 -2.28 5.36
C VAL A 119 8.44 -0.80 5.45
N ASP A 120 8.96 -0.11 6.46
CA ASP A 120 8.85 1.35 6.54
C ASP A 120 9.92 2.05 5.67
N ALA A 121 9.94 3.38 5.71
CA ALA A 121 10.92 4.19 4.97
C ALA A 121 12.38 4.01 5.47
N ALA A 122 12.58 3.55 6.71
CA ALA A 122 13.90 3.24 7.26
C ALA A 122 14.36 1.79 6.93
N GLY A 123 13.46 0.98 6.36
CA GLY A 123 13.68 -0.42 6.06
C GLY A 123 13.44 -1.35 7.24
N GLU A 124 12.73 -0.92 8.29
CA GLU A 124 12.27 -1.82 9.34
C GLU A 124 11.04 -2.61 8.89
N VAL A 125 10.98 -3.89 9.25
CA VAL A 125 9.89 -4.76 8.81
C VAL A 125 8.63 -4.51 9.63
N LEU A 126 7.57 -4.09 8.94
CA LEU A 126 6.24 -3.87 9.52
C LEU A 126 5.40 -5.14 9.51
N GLY A 127 5.59 -6.00 8.51
CA GLY A 127 4.93 -7.29 8.46
C GLY A 127 5.29 -8.11 7.22
N ALA A 128 4.83 -9.36 7.21
CA ALA A 128 5.05 -10.28 6.10
C ALA A 128 3.78 -11.06 5.76
N ALA A 129 3.61 -11.33 4.47
CA ALA A 129 2.54 -12.15 3.93
C ALA A 129 3.04 -13.13 2.87
N CYS A 130 2.29 -14.18 2.61
CA CYS A 130 2.58 -15.13 1.55
C CYS A 130 1.32 -15.43 0.74
N ARG A 131 1.47 -15.46 -0.59
CA ARG A 131 0.44 -15.86 -1.54
C ARG A 131 0.99 -16.95 -2.44
N GLY A 132 0.22 -18.01 -2.66
CA GLY A 132 0.51 -18.98 -3.71
C GLY A 132 0.11 -18.41 -5.07
N VAL A 133 1.04 -18.41 -6.02
CA VAL A 133 0.79 -18.07 -7.43
C VAL A 133 0.71 -19.36 -8.22
N ARG A 134 -0.38 -19.56 -8.98
CA ARG A 134 -0.54 -20.78 -9.79
C ARG A 134 0.59 -20.87 -10.81
N ILE A 135 1.24 -22.03 -10.83
CA ILE A 135 2.23 -22.39 -11.82
C ILE A 135 1.50 -22.89 -13.05
N ASP A 136 1.70 -22.20 -14.18
CA ASP A 136 1.33 -22.72 -15.49
C ASP A 136 2.59 -23.32 -16.12
N ALA A 137 2.56 -24.64 -16.32
CA ALA A 137 3.69 -25.41 -16.85
C ALA A 137 4.12 -24.97 -18.26
N GLY A 138 3.27 -24.26 -19.00
CA GLY A 138 3.60 -23.72 -20.32
C GLY A 138 4.10 -22.27 -20.32
N ALA A 139 3.82 -21.48 -19.28
CA ALA A 139 4.06 -20.04 -19.28
C ALA A 139 5.10 -19.57 -18.24
N THR A 140 5.17 -20.23 -17.08
CA THR A 140 6.10 -19.86 -16.01
C THR A 140 7.39 -20.65 -16.19
N ARG A 141 8.52 -20.01 -16.48
CA ARG A 141 9.84 -20.71 -16.55
C ARG A 141 10.54 -20.79 -15.19
N ASP A 142 10.15 -19.92 -14.26
CA ASP A 142 10.76 -19.78 -12.94
C ASP A 142 9.75 -20.18 -11.86
N PHE A 143 9.83 -21.43 -11.41
CA PHE A 143 8.88 -22.03 -10.45
C PHE A 143 9.26 -21.80 -8.98
N GLY A 144 10.33 -21.05 -8.71
CA GLY A 144 10.87 -20.86 -7.37
C GLY A 144 10.08 -19.87 -6.51
N PRO A 145 10.36 -19.84 -5.19
CA PRO A 145 9.82 -18.83 -4.30
C PRO A 145 10.28 -17.43 -4.75
N ARG A 146 9.39 -16.44 -4.66
CA ARG A 146 9.72 -15.03 -4.98
C ARG A 146 9.46 -14.14 -3.78
N ALA A 147 10.23 -13.06 -3.68
CA ALA A 147 10.03 -12.01 -2.70
C ALA A 147 9.62 -10.71 -3.41
N VAL A 148 8.70 -9.97 -2.81
CA VAL A 148 8.32 -8.62 -3.20
C VAL A 148 8.37 -7.75 -1.96
N VAL A 149 9.06 -6.61 -2.05
CA VAL A 149 9.15 -5.66 -0.96
C VAL A 149 8.26 -4.46 -1.26
N VAL A 150 7.41 -4.11 -0.30
CA VAL A 150 6.54 -2.95 -0.35
C VAL A 150 7.00 -1.98 0.72
N VAL A 151 7.54 -0.85 0.29
CA VAL A 151 7.94 0.24 1.19
C VAL A 151 6.72 1.11 1.47
N GLN A 152 6.43 1.35 2.75
CA GLN A 152 5.35 2.24 3.14
C GLN A 152 5.65 3.65 2.66
N GLY A 153 4.84 4.12 1.69
CA GLY A 153 4.89 5.49 1.21
C GLY A 153 4.29 6.47 2.21
N SER A 154 4.57 7.76 1.99
CA SER A 154 3.83 8.83 2.66
C SER A 154 2.34 8.67 2.34
N ALA A 155 1.48 8.62 3.37
CA ALA A 155 0.05 8.63 3.16
C ALA A 155 -0.34 9.93 2.45
N GLY A 156 -1.13 9.82 1.37
CA GLY A 156 -1.75 10.99 0.76
C GLY A 156 -2.66 11.67 1.78
N VAL A 157 -2.68 13.00 1.78
CA VAL A 157 -3.66 13.75 2.57
C VAL A 157 -5.04 13.41 2.01
N PRO A 158 -6.00 12.94 2.83
CA PRO A 158 -7.33 12.63 2.33
C PRO A 158 -7.98 13.91 1.83
N GLU A 159 -8.49 13.88 0.59
CA GLU A 159 -9.26 14.99 0.05
C GLU A 159 -10.64 15.01 0.73
N LEU A 160 -10.76 15.80 1.79
CA LEU A 160 -12.05 16.07 2.41
C LEU A 160 -12.85 16.96 1.46
N GLY A 161 -14.03 16.47 1.05
CA GLY A 161 -15.02 17.30 0.37
C GLY A 161 -15.40 18.51 1.21
N ARG A 162 -15.98 19.54 0.58
CA ARG A 162 -16.47 20.73 1.29
C ARG A 162 -17.46 20.31 2.40
N PRO A 163 -17.39 20.90 3.60
CA PRO A 163 -18.35 20.63 4.66
C PRO A 163 -19.79 20.88 4.20
N VAL A 164 -20.67 19.88 4.36
CA VAL A 164 -22.09 20.04 4.07
C VAL A 164 -22.74 20.77 5.24
N VAL A 165 -23.05 22.05 5.05
CA VAL A 165 -23.83 22.81 6.02
C VAL A 165 -25.30 22.41 5.85
N VAL A 166 -25.84 21.74 6.87
CA VAL A 166 -27.24 21.31 6.92
C VAL A 166 -28.06 22.40 7.60
N ALA A 167 -29.22 22.74 7.04
CA ALA A 167 -30.16 23.64 7.73
C ALA A 167 -30.77 22.93 8.97
N PRO A 168 -31.32 23.67 9.96
CA PRO A 168 -31.87 23.09 11.20
C PRO A 168 -32.94 21.98 11.02
N GLY A 169 -33.51 21.83 9.82
CA GLY A 169 -34.46 20.77 9.44
C GLY A 169 -33.86 19.57 8.68
N GLY A 170 -32.54 19.39 8.67
CA GLY A 170 -31.89 18.20 8.07
C GLY A 170 -31.86 18.18 6.54
N ARG A 171 -32.29 19.26 5.88
CA ARG A 171 -32.19 19.42 4.41
C ARG A 171 -30.92 20.20 4.05
N LYS A 172 -30.30 19.84 2.92
CA LYS A 172 -29.16 20.58 2.35
C LYS A 172 -29.54 22.06 2.25
N ALA A 173 -28.70 22.96 2.77
CA ALA A 173 -28.89 24.39 2.55
C ALA A 173 -29.01 24.62 1.04
N ALA A 174 -30.11 25.21 0.59
CA ALA A 174 -30.33 25.48 -0.83
C ALA A 174 -29.16 26.34 -1.31
N GLU A 175 -28.51 25.93 -2.43
CA GLU A 175 -27.60 26.82 -3.14
C GLU A 175 -28.35 28.12 -3.40
N GLU A 176 -27.81 29.24 -2.92
CA GLU A 176 -28.43 30.55 -3.14
C GLU A 176 -28.66 30.70 -4.64
N PRO A 177 -29.91 30.89 -5.11
CA PRO A 177 -30.18 30.94 -6.54
C PRO A 177 -29.39 32.11 -7.13
N GLU A 178 -28.43 31.79 -8.00
CA GLU A 178 -27.64 32.79 -8.69
C GLU A 178 -28.60 33.72 -9.43
N LYS A 179 -28.67 34.98 -8.98
CA LYS A 179 -29.52 35.98 -9.63
C LYS A 179 -29.12 36.07 -11.10
N THR A 180 -30.10 35.96 -11.99
CA THR A 180 -29.85 36.00 -13.43
C THR A 180 -29.15 37.30 -13.81
N PHE A 181 -28.35 37.28 -14.89
CA PHE A 181 -27.59 38.45 -15.34
C PHE A 181 -28.49 39.69 -15.49
N LEU A 182 -29.70 39.50 -16.05
CA LEU A 182 -30.72 40.56 -16.14
C LEU A 182 -31.16 41.10 -14.77
N GLN A 183 -31.37 40.24 -13.76
CA GLN A 183 -31.69 40.69 -12.40
C GLN A 183 -30.54 41.45 -11.73
N LYS A 184 -29.28 41.13 -12.09
CA LYS A 184 -28.09 41.83 -11.57
C LYS A 184 -27.85 43.19 -12.23
N TYR A 185 -28.21 43.32 -13.52
CA TYR A 185 -27.87 44.48 -14.33
C TYR A 185 -29.07 45.27 -14.87
N TRP A 186 -30.30 45.01 -14.42
CA TRP A 186 -31.50 45.73 -14.91
C TRP A 186 -31.40 47.26 -14.74
N TRP A 187 -30.77 47.72 -13.65
CA TRP A 187 -30.56 49.14 -13.38
C TRP A 187 -29.62 49.81 -14.41
N MET A 188 -28.67 49.07 -14.99
CA MET A 188 -27.81 49.57 -16.07
C MET A 188 -28.61 49.84 -17.34
N ILE A 189 -29.62 49.01 -17.62
CA ILE A 189 -30.53 49.22 -18.75
C ILE A 189 -31.31 50.52 -18.55
N ALA A 190 -31.80 50.77 -17.33
CA ALA A 190 -32.50 52.02 -17.00
C ALA A 190 -31.59 53.25 -17.19
N ILE A 191 -30.32 53.18 -16.77
CA ILE A 191 -29.33 54.24 -16.99
C ILE A 191 -29.06 54.46 -18.48
N ALA A 192 -28.91 53.39 -19.25
CA ALA A 192 -28.65 53.49 -20.69
C ALA A 192 -29.81 54.18 -21.43
N VAL A 193 -31.06 53.88 -21.06
CA VAL A 193 -32.25 54.55 -21.62
C VAL A 193 -32.28 56.02 -21.24
N LEU A 194 -32.00 56.36 -19.97
CA LEU A 194 -31.96 57.75 -19.53
C LEU A 194 -30.91 58.56 -20.28
N MET A 195 -29.71 58.00 -20.46
CA MET A 195 -28.62 58.63 -21.20
C MET A 195 -28.94 58.80 -22.69
N ALA A 196 -29.61 57.82 -23.30
CA ALA A 196 -30.05 57.91 -24.69
C ALA A 196 -31.11 59.02 -24.88
N MET A 197 -31.97 59.24 -23.89
CA MET A 197 -32.98 60.31 -23.94
C MET A 197 -32.42 61.70 -23.60
N SER A 198 -31.36 61.79 -22.79
CA SER A 198 -30.74 63.07 -22.43
C SER A 198 -29.64 63.52 -23.40
N GLY A 199 -29.09 62.61 -24.22
CA GLY A 199 -28.01 62.90 -25.17
C GLY A 199 -28.43 63.43 -26.55
N GLY A 200 -29.74 63.61 -26.81
CA GLY A 200 -30.26 64.13 -28.08
C GLY A 200 -30.40 65.65 -28.12
N GLY A 201 -29.30 66.39 -27.91
CA GLY A 201 -29.27 67.85 -28.13
C GLY A 201 -28.86 68.18 -29.57
N PRO A 202 -29.70 68.84 -30.38
CA PRO A 202 -29.31 69.25 -31.73
C PRO A 202 -28.21 70.33 -31.67
N GLU A 203 -27.08 70.02 -32.31
CA GLU A 203 -26.00 70.97 -32.58
C GLU A 203 -26.54 72.12 -33.46
N LYS A 204 -26.44 73.35 -32.95
CA LYS A 204 -26.49 74.61 -33.71
C LYS A 204 -25.49 75.59 -33.13
#